data_AF-A0AAD9G2D9-F1
#
_entry.id   AF-A0AAD9G2D9-F1
#
_cell.length_a   1.000
_cell.length_b   1.000
_cell.length_c   1.000
_cell.angle_alpha   90.00
_cell.angle_beta   90.00
_cell.angle_gamma   90.00
#
_symmetry.space_group_name_H-M   'P 1'
#
loop_
_entity.id
_entity.type
_entity.pdbx_description
1 polymer ?
#
loop_
_entity_poly.entity_id
_entity_poly.type
_entity_poly.pdbx_seq_one_letter_code
_entity_poly.pdbx_strand_id
1 'polypeptide(L)'
;MAPNNSNSEDSARLLMTSAPAKKQKKSGNVRALSTERSRQCRERQRLYSENLEAVVRALRTEVCDLEILRNLRREQNLQLRGSVSGSLAKIVREYMTVFRHGMPAPAVEAATAGKKRAFATAYQPTPDAQREFLTCIMDPFVEVFDWCGRFVLGASTLLNGWTAWAAWHDSLDFELVDIDVVDTEDTLAVTTKAICGCASRRRPSTTCSRTLQTTSTCATRC
;
A
#
# COMPACT_ATOMS: atom_id res chain seq x y z
N MET A 1 13.75 20.90 47.83
CA MET A 1 14.57 21.95 48.47
C MET A 1 13.79 23.26 48.40
N ALA A 2 13.13 23.64 49.49
CA ALA A 2 12.97 25.05 49.86
C ALA A 2 14.24 25.45 50.64
N PRO A 3 14.59 26.75 50.79
CA PRO A 3 13.91 27.65 51.74
C PRO A 3 13.81 29.09 51.15
N ASN A 4 13.36 30.19 51.77
CA ASN A 4 12.88 30.63 53.07
C ASN A 4 12.14 31.97 52.75
N ASN A 5 10.94 32.29 53.24
CA ASN A 5 10.50 32.57 54.61
C ASN A 5 10.72 34.03 55.06
N SER A 6 9.89 34.45 56.04
CA SER A 6 9.83 35.70 56.83
C SER A 6 9.09 36.90 56.19
N ASN A 7 7.83 37.25 56.49
CA ASN A 7 7.02 37.28 57.73
C ASN A 7 7.25 38.54 58.60
N SER A 8 6.18 39.00 59.28
CA SER A 8 6.07 40.05 60.32
C SER A 8 5.69 41.45 59.80
N GLU A 9 4.46 41.96 59.96
CA GLU A 9 3.66 42.31 61.16
C GLU A 9 3.98 43.68 61.77
N ASP A 10 2.98 44.57 61.64
CA ASP A 10 2.41 45.49 62.63
C ASP A 10 3.13 46.69 63.27
N SER A 11 2.26 47.69 63.52
CA SER A 11 2.32 48.75 64.55
C SER A 11 3.23 49.97 64.28
N ALA A 12 2.85 51.24 64.49
CA ALA A 12 1.66 51.85 65.11
C ALA A 12 1.59 53.37 64.75
N ARG A 13 0.37 53.94 64.82
CA ARG A 13 -0.08 55.22 65.46
C ARG A 13 0.92 56.41 65.50
N LEU A 14 0.58 57.70 65.32
CA LEU A 14 -0.68 58.46 65.42
C LEU A 14 -0.38 59.97 65.15
N LEU A 15 -1.42 60.73 64.77
CA LEU A 15 -1.71 62.17 65.02
C LEU A 15 -1.28 63.29 64.04
N MET A 16 -2.33 63.96 63.53
CA MET A 16 -2.54 65.43 63.38
C MET A 16 -1.68 66.18 62.33
N THR A 17 -2.11 67.16 61.53
CA THR A 17 -3.32 68.02 61.45
C THR A 17 -3.27 68.78 60.12
N SER A 18 -4.38 69.41 59.77
CA SER A 18 -4.54 70.61 58.92
C SER A 18 -4.96 70.42 57.46
N ALA A 19 -5.81 71.35 57.04
CA ALA A 19 -6.79 71.26 55.97
C ALA A 19 -6.26 71.83 54.62
N PRO A 20 -7.12 72.20 53.66
CA PRO A 20 -7.21 71.59 52.35
C PRO A 20 -6.40 72.38 51.29
N ALA A 21 -5.37 71.75 50.72
CA ALA A 21 -4.67 72.30 49.57
C ALA A 21 -5.23 71.70 48.27
N LYS A 22 -6.07 72.50 47.59
CA LYS A 22 -6.34 72.35 46.16
C LYS A 22 -5.02 72.20 45.41
N LYS A 23 -4.83 71.13 44.65
CA LYS A 23 -4.22 71.16 43.31
C LYS A 23 -4.18 69.78 42.63
N GLN A 24 -4.61 69.82 41.37
CA GLN A 24 -4.10 69.02 40.25
C GLN A 24 -4.56 67.56 40.11
N LYS A 25 -5.69 67.43 39.40
CA LYS A 25 -5.83 66.66 38.16
C LYS A 25 -5.06 65.32 38.11
N LYS A 26 -5.53 64.33 38.87
CA LYS A 26 -5.28 62.90 38.58
C LYS A 26 -6.05 62.46 37.32
N SER A 27 -5.70 62.97 36.15
CA SER A 27 -6.19 62.44 34.85
C SER A 27 -5.10 61.76 34.02
N GLY A 28 -3.86 61.70 34.54
CA GLY A 28 -2.73 61.08 33.84
C GLY A 28 -2.69 59.55 33.95
N ASN A 29 -3.08 58.98 35.10
CA ASN A 29 -2.92 57.55 35.36
C ASN A 29 -3.88 56.66 34.55
N VAL A 30 -5.12 57.11 34.30
CA VAL A 30 -6.10 56.34 33.50
C VAL A 30 -5.71 56.30 32.02
N ARG A 31 -5.10 57.37 31.48
CA ARG A 31 -4.60 57.40 30.10
C ARG A 31 -3.33 56.56 29.92
N ALA A 32 -2.45 56.52 30.93
CA ALA A 32 -1.28 55.63 30.92
C ALA A 32 -1.69 54.14 30.95
N LEU A 33 -2.65 53.76 31.79
CA LEU A 33 -3.17 52.39 31.83
C LEU A 33 -3.92 51.99 30.54
N SER A 34 -4.64 52.93 29.91
CA SER A 34 -5.32 52.69 28.63
C SER A 34 -4.34 52.44 27.48
N THR A 35 -3.22 53.17 27.45
CA THR A 35 -2.19 53.02 26.41
C THR A 35 -1.36 51.75 26.63
N GLU A 36 -1.10 51.39 27.88
CA GLU A 36 -0.43 50.14 28.26
C GLU A 36 -1.30 48.90 27.94
N ARG A 37 -2.60 48.96 28.20
CA ARG A 37 -3.55 47.89 27.83
C ARG A 37 -3.65 47.70 26.32
N SER A 38 -3.63 48.78 25.53
CA SER A 38 -3.57 48.72 24.08
C SER A 38 -2.24 48.15 23.57
N ARG A 39 -1.11 48.46 24.22
CA ARG A 39 0.20 47.90 23.88
C ARG A 39 0.25 46.39 24.14
N GLN A 40 -0.21 45.95 25.30
CA GLN A 40 -0.33 44.52 25.65
C GLN A 40 -1.29 43.76 24.73
N CYS A 41 -2.32 44.43 24.19
CA CYS A 41 -3.22 43.82 23.20
C CYS A 41 -2.48 43.59 21.87
N ARG A 42 -1.77 44.59 21.36
CA ARG A 42 -0.97 44.48 20.12
C ARG A 42 0.15 43.45 20.25
N GLU A 43 0.79 43.39 21.41
CA GLU A 43 1.86 42.43 21.70
C GLU A 43 1.32 41.00 21.78
N ARG A 44 0.16 40.77 22.40
CA ARG A 44 -0.52 39.47 22.37
C ARG A 44 -0.94 39.06 20.96
N GLN A 45 -1.47 40.00 20.16
CA GLN A 45 -1.83 39.72 18.78
C GLN A 45 -0.61 39.33 17.94
N ARG A 46 0.52 40.03 18.13
CA ARG A 46 1.79 39.75 17.46
C ARG A 46 2.35 38.39 17.86
N LEU A 47 2.38 38.08 19.16
CA LEU A 47 2.82 36.77 19.66
C LEU A 47 1.93 35.64 19.13
N TYR A 48 0.61 35.88 19.06
CA TYR A 48 -0.32 34.91 18.50
C TYR A 48 -0.05 34.67 17.01
N SER A 49 0.15 35.73 16.21
CA SER A 49 0.50 35.57 14.79
C SER A 49 1.84 34.88 14.59
N GLU A 50 2.87 35.25 15.35
CA GLU A 50 4.20 34.64 15.28
C GLU A 50 4.15 33.15 15.68
N ASN A 51 3.37 32.80 16.71
CA ASN A 51 3.16 31.41 17.11
C ASN A 51 2.41 30.62 16.04
N LEU A 52 1.36 31.21 15.44
CA LEU A 52 0.62 30.56 14.36
C LEU A 52 1.51 30.30 13.14
N GLU A 53 2.34 31.26 12.76
CA GLU A 53 3.33 31.11 11.69
C GLU A 53 4.40 30.05 12.02
N ALA A 54 4.82 29.95 13.29
CA ALA A 54 5.73 28.90 13.73
C ALA A 54 5.08 27.51 13.62
N VAL A 55 3.82 27.37 14.06
CA VAL A 55 3.05 26.12 13.96
C VAL A 55 2.82 25.73 12.50
N VAL A 56 2.45 26.66 11.64
CA VAL A 56 2.26 26.38 10.20
C VAL A 56 3.58 25.95 9.55
N ARG A 57 4.71 26.57 9.90
CA ARG A 57 6.02 26.13 9.40
C ARG A 57 6.37 24.73 9.89
N ALA A 58 6.13 24.43 11.18
CA ALA A 58 6.37 23.10 11.74
C ALA A 58 5.50 22.02 11.09
N LEU A 59 4.22 22.32 10.84
CA LEU A 59 3.32 21.40 10.14
C LEU A 59 3.76 21.17 8.69
N ARG A 60 4.23 22.21 7.99
CA ARG A 60 4.75 22.06 6.62
C ARG A 60 5.99 21.19 6.59
N THR A 61 6.91 21.35 7.55
CA THR A 61 8.08 20.47 7.66
C THR A 61 7.67 19.04 7.95
N GLU A 62 6.70 18.83 8.84
CA GLU A 62 6.19 17.49 9.15
C GLU A 62 5.53 16.82 7.94
N VAL A 63 4.74 17.56 7.16
CA VAL A 63 4.16 17.05 5.90
C VAL A 63 5.26 16.64 4.94
N CYS A 64 6.30 17.47 4.74
CA CYS A 64 7.43 17.11 3.89
C CYS A 64 8.17 15.87 4.39
N ASP A 65 8.41 15.75 5.69
CA ASP A 65 9.07 14.58 6.28
C ASP A 65 8.24 13.31 6.10
N LEU A 66 6.92 13.40 6.28
CA LEU A 66 5.99 12.30 6.04
C LEU A 66 5.96 11.88 4.56
N GLU A 67 6.04 12.83 3.63
CA GLU A 67 6.14 12.56 2.19
C GLU A 67 7.44 11.81 1.85
N ILE A 68 8.57 12.24 2.41
CA ILE A 68 9.87 11.57 2.24
C ILE A 68 9.79 10.13 2.77
N LEU A 69 9.29 9.93 3.99
CA LEU A 69 9.13 8.60 4.57
C LEU A 69 8.20 7.71 3.76
N ARG A 70 7.12 8.27 3.19
CA ARG A 70 6.21 7.54 2.30
C ARG A 70 6.92 7.08 1.04
N ASN A 71 7.73 7.94 0.43
CA ASN A 71 8.48 7.61 -0.79
C ASN A 71 9.55 6.55 -0.52
N LEU A 72 10.35 6.71 0.54
CA LEU A 72 11.33 5.70 0.95
C LEU A 72 10.69 4.33 1.21
N ARG A 73 9.52 4.30 1.87
CA ARG A 73 8.79 3.05 2.12
C ARG A 73 8.28 2.42 0.82
N ARG A 74 7.85 3.23 -0.16
CA ARG A 74 7.45 2.72 -1.48
C ARG A 74 8.64 2.10 -2.21
N GLU A 75 9.77 2.79 -2.26
CA GLU A 75 11.00 2.30 -2.88
C GLU A 75 11.49 0.98 -2.23
N GLN A 76 11.51 0.91 -0.90
CA GLN A 76 11.88 -0.32 -0.20
C GLN A 76 10.92 -1.49 -0.52
N ASN A 77 9.62 -1.23 -0.57
CA ASN A 77 8.65 -2.27 -0.95
C ASN A 77 8.85 -2.73 -2.38
N LEU A 78 9.13 -1.82 -3.32
CA LEU A 78 9.44 -2.16 -4.70
C LEU A 78 10.71 -2.99 -4.80
N GLN A 79 11.77 -2.66 -4.07
CA GLN A 79 13.02 -3.44 -4.06
C GLN A 79 12.82 -4.85 -3.47
N LEU A 80 12.09 -4.97 -2.36
CA LEU A 80 11.80 -6.25 -1.71
C LEU A 80 10.91 -7.16 -2.58
N ARG A 81 9.93 -6.57 -3.27
CA ARG A 81 9.03 -7.29 -4.19
C ARG A 81 9.68 -7.58 -5.54
N GLY A 82 10.50 -6.65 -6.03
CA GLY A 82 11.13 -6.60 -7.34
C GLY A 82 12.35 -7.51 -7.50
N SER A 83 12.83 -8.12 -6.42
CA SER A 83 13.85 -9.16 -6.52
C SER A 83 13.28 -10.45 -7.12
N VAL A 84 14.10 -11.20 -7.86
CA VAL A 84 13.78 -12.54 -8.41
C VAL A 84 13.44 -13.56 -7.30
N SER A 85 13.96 -13.34 -6.08
CA SER A 85 13.60 -14.10 -4.87
C SER A 85 12.52 -13.44 -4.02
N GLY A 86 12.02 -12.28 -4.45
CA GLY A 86 10.97 -11.48 -3.81
C GLY A 86 9.59 -12.12 -3.86
N SER A 87 8.64 -11.49 -3.18
CA SER A 87 7.28 -12.05 -3.04
C SER A 87 6.54 -12.15 -4.37
N LEU A 88 6.74 -11.20 -5.29
CA LEU A 88 6.06 -11.19 -6.58
C LEU A 88 6.49 -12.38 -7.43
N ALA A 89 7.80 -12.61 -7.55
CA ALA A 89 8.34 -13.77 -8.23
C ALA A 89 7.91 -15.10 -7.57
N LYS A 90 7.77 -15.15 -6.23
CA LYS A 90 7.22 -16.32 -5.53
C LYS A 90 5.77 -16.59 -5.93
N ILE A 91 4.90 -15.58 -5.93
CA ILE A 91 3.50 -15.71 -6.36
C ILE A 91 3.42 -16.24 -7.79
N VAL A 92 4.27 -15.75 -8.69
CA VAL A 92 4.32 -16.20 -10.09
C VAL A 92 4.79 -17.65 -10.21
N ARG A 93 5.77 -18.09 -9.40
CA ARG A 93 6.18 -19.51 -9.32
C ARG A 93 5.04 -20.41 -8.86
N GLU A 94 4.33 -19.98 -7.82
CA GLU A 94 3.17 -20.71 -7.32
C GLU A 94 2.07 -20.77 -8.37
N TYR A 95 1.79 -19.66 -9.07
CA TYR A 95 0.84 -19.64 -10.17
C TYR A 95 1.20 -20.66 -11.26
N MET A 96 2.46 -20.70 -11.71
CA MET A 96 2.91 -21.68 -12.71
C MET A 96 2.80 -23.12 -12.21
N THR A 97 2.96 -23.34 -10.90
CA THR A 97 2.82 -24.66 -10.28
C THR A 97 1.34 -25.08 -10.19
N VAL A 98 0.47 -24.18 -9.75
CA VAL A 98 -0.98 -24.40 -9.61
C VAL A 98 -1.63 -24.71 -10.95
N PHE A 99 -1.20 -24.03 -12.02
CA PHE A 99 -1.74 -24.20 -13.38
C PHE A 99 -0.87 -25.10 -14.27
N ARG A 100 0.09 -25.84 -13.71
CA ARG A 100 1.04 -26.69 -14.45
C ARG A 100 0.37 -27.65 -15.43
N HIS A 101 -0.82 -28.15 -15.11
CA HIS A 101 -1.57 -29.10 -15.94
C HIS A 101 -2.86 -28.50 -16.52
N GLY A 102 -3.02 -27.18 -16.43
CA GLY A 102 -4.27 -26.47 -16.75
C GLY A 102 -5.36 -26.66 -15.69
N MET A 103 -6.60 -26.31 -16.06
CA MET A 103 -7.78 -26.47 -15.22
C MET A 103 -8.74 -27.49 -15.87
N PRO A 104 -8.96 -28.67 -15.29
CA PRO A 104 -9.84 -29.67 -15.88
C PRO A 104 -11.29 -29.18 -15.87
N ALA A 105 -11.98 -29.38 -16.99
CA ALA A 105 -13.41 -29.06 -17.08
C ALA A 105 -14.21 -29.99 -16.15
N PRO A 106 -15.29 -29.50 -15.51
CA PRO A 106 -16.07 -30.26 -14.53
C PRO A 106 -16.64 -31.58 -15.07
N ALA A 107 -16.85 -31.69 -16.38
CA ALA A 107 -17.31 -32.92 -17.04
C ALA A 107 -16.24 -34.02 -17.09
N VAL A 108 -14.94 -33.66 -17.09
CA VAL A 108 -13.82 -34.61 -17.13
C VAL A 108 -13.55 -35.16 -15.73
N GLU A 109 -13.69 -34.34 -14.69
CA GLU A 109 -13.54 -34.74 -13.27
C GLU A 109 -14.47 -35.90 -12.89
N ALA A 110 -15.73 -35.86 -13.35
CA ALA A 110 -16.69 -36.94 -13.10
C ALA A 110 -16.29 -38.27 -13.76
N ALA A 111 -15.56 -38.22 -14.90
CA ALA A 111 -15.11 -39.39 -15.63
C ALA A 111 -13.76 -39.95 -15.12
N THR A 112 -12.87 -39.10 -14.60
CA THR A 112 -11.54 -39.47 -14.10
C THR A 112 -11.52 -39.80 -12.61
N ALA A 113 -12.54 -39.41 -11.83
CA ALA A 113 -12.67 -39.79 -10.42
C ALA A 113 -12.63 -41.32 -10.18
N GLY A 114 -13.05 -42.13 -11.17
CA GLY A 114 -12.98 -43.60 -11.11
C GLY A 114 -11.63 -44.22 -11.53
N LYS A 115 -10.66 -43.41 -11.97
CA LYS A 115 -9.38 -43.86 -12.56
C LYS A 115 -8.17 -43.20 -11.88
N LYS A 116 -8.19 -43.05 -10.56
CA LYS A 116 -7.01 -42.65 -9.79
C LYS A 116 -5.99 -43.80 -9.75
N ARG A 117 -5.21 -43.97 -10.83
CA ARG A 117 -3.92 -44.65 -10.73
C ARG A 117 -3.05 -43.82 -9.81
N ALA A 118 -2.52 -44.46 -8.77
CA ALA A 118 -1.58 -43.92 -7.81
C ALA A 118 -0.25 -43.52 -8.50
N PHE A 119 -0.25 -42.41 -9.24
CA PHE A 119 0.97 -41.72 -9.59
C PHE A 119 1.33 -40.79 -8.42
N ALA A 120 2.58 -40.92 -7.98
CA ALA A 120 3.16 -40.30 -6.80
C ALA A 120 2.81 -38.80 -6.65
N THR A 121 2.32 -38.44 -5.46
CA THR A 121 2.67 -37.24 -4.66
C THR A 121 2.92 -35.89 -5.35
N ALA A 122 2.40 -35.63 -6.53
CA ALA A 122 2.38 -34.30 -7.12
C ALA A 122 1.13 -33.56 -6.62
N TYR A 123 1.33 -32.40 -5.99
CA TYR A 123 0.23 -31.51 -5.62
C TYR A 123 -0.58 -31.16 -6.89
N GLN A 124 -1.79 -31.70 -6.98
CA GLN A 124 -2.76 -31.37 -8.02
C GLN A 124 -3.90 -30.61 -7.36
N PRO A 125 -3.93 -29.27 -7.45
CA PRO A 125 -4.99 -28.48 -6.86
C PRO A 125 -6.32 -28.76 -7.56
N THR A 126 -7.41 -28.80 -6.79
CA THR A 126 -8.76 -28.94 -7.34
C THR A 126 -9.13 -27.67 -8.13
N PRO A 127 -10.08 -27.74 -9.09
CA PRO A 127 -10.52 -26.57 -9.85
C PRO A 127 -11.02 -25.42 -8.96
N ASP A 128 -11.67 -25.75 -7.85
CA ASP A 128 -12.14 -24.75 -6.88
C ASP A 128 -10.97 -24.09 -6.14
N ALA A 129 -9.94 -24.86 -5.74
CA ALA A 129 -8.72 -24.33 -5.15
C ALA A 129 -7.94 -23.44 -6.13
N GLN A 130 -7.90 -23.81 -7.43
CA GLN A 130 -7.28 -22.98 -8.47
C GLN A 130 -8.03 -21.64 -8.65
N ARG A 131 -9.36 -21.66 -8.59
CA ARG A 131 -10.21 -20.45 -8.66
C ARG A 131 -10.02 -19.55 -7.44
N GLU A 132 -10.02 -20.13 -6.25
CA GLU A 132 -9.78 -19.41 -5.00
C GLU A 132 -8.39 -18.79 -5.00
N PHE A 133 -7.36 -19.57 -5.36
CA PHE A 133 -5.99 -19.08 -5.49
C PHE A 133 -5.91 -17.86 -6.40
N LEU A 134 -6.48 -17.93 -7.60
CA LEU A 134 -6.44 -16.81 -8.56
C LEU A 134 -7.16 -15.56 -8.01
N THR A 135 -8.26 -15.75 -7.30
CA THR A 135 -9.03 -14.67 -6.66
C THR A 135 -8.25 -14.01 -5.52
N CYS A 136 -7.40 -14.77 -4.81
CA CYS A 136 -6.56 -14.24 -3.74
C CYS A 136 -5.33 -13.47 -4.24
N ILE A 137 -4.75 -13.87 -5.38
CA ILE A 137 -3.49 -13.28 -5.86
C ILE A 137 -3.67 -12.17 -6.89
N MET A 138 -4.83 -12.12 -7.57
CA MET A 138 -5.12 -11.11 -8.59
C MET A 138 -5.94 -9.97 -8.02
N ASP A 139 -5.67 -8.75 -8.50
CA ASP A 139 -6.52 -7.60 -8.22
C ASP A 139 -7.91 -7.81 -8.84
N PRO A 140 -9.03 -7.49 -8.14
CA PRO A 140 -10.37 -7.64 -8.69
C PRO A 140 -10.61 -6.86 -9.99
N PHE A 141 -9.85 -5.78 -10.21
CA PHE A 141 -9.89 -4.91 -11.38
C PHE A 141 -8.67 -5.11 -12.29
N VAL A 142 -7.99 -6.25 -12.19
CA VAL A 142 -6.89 -6.58 -13.12
C VAL A 142 -7.40 -6.55 -14.56
N GLU A 143 -6.70 -5.83 -15.42
CA GLU A 143 -7.00 -5.79 -16.84
C GLU A 143 -6.36 -6.99 -17.53
N VAL A 144 -7.18 -7.83 -18.15
CA VAL A 144 -6.74 -9.02 -18.88
C VAL A 144 -7.27 -8.95 -20.30
N PHE A 145 -6.40 -9.24 -21.26
CA PHE A 145 -6.81 -9.42 -22.65
C PHE A 145 -7.37 -10.82 -22.83
N ASP A 146 -8.58 -10.91 -23.38
CA ASP A 146 -9.09 -12.19 -23.86
C ASP A 146 -8.33 -12.63 -25.13
N TRP A 147 -8.46 -13.91 -25.47
CA TRP A 147 -7.96 -14.51 -26.70
C TRP A 147 -8.44 -13.84 -28.01
N CYS A 148 -9.47 -12.99 -27.96
CA CYS A 148 -9.96 -12.20 -29.08
C CYS A 148 -9.39 -10.77 -29.09
N GLY A 149 -8.49 -10.43 -28.17
CA GLY A 149 -7.89 -9.10 -28.04
C GLY A 149 -8.79 -8.06 -27.38
N ARG A 150 -9.89 -8.46 -26.74
CA ARG A 150 -10.76 -7.55 -25.99
C ARG A 150 -10.26 -7.38 -24.56
N PHE A 151 -10.40 -6.16 -24.05
CA PHE A 151 -10.17 -5.85 -22.65
C PHE A 151 -11.31 -6.39 -21.79
N VAL A 152 -10.96 -7.16 -20.76
CA VAL A 152 -11.90 -7.64 -19.74
C VAL A 152 -11.30 -7.40 -18.36
N LEU A 153 -12.14 -6.96 -17.42
CA LEU A 153 -11.74 -6.78 -16.02
C LEU A 153 -11.90 -8.09 -15.24
N GLY A 154 -10.90 -8.37 -14.42
CA GLY A 154 -10.91 -9.47 -13.46
C GLY A 154 -10.29 -10.76 -13.99
N ALA A 155 -9.98 -11.64 -13.04
CA ALA A 155 -9.22 -12.86 -13.28
C ALA A 155 -10.05 -14.00 -13.93
N SER A 156 -11.37 -13.82 -14.08
CA SER A 156 -12.28 -14.83 -14.66
C SER A 156 -11.92 -15.20 -16.09
N THR A 157 -11.46 -14.23 -16.88
CA THR A 157 -11.00 -14.45 -18.26
C THR A 157 -9.81 -15.41 -18.33
N LEU A 158 -8.89 -15.33 -17.37
CA LEU A 158 -7.76 -16.26 -17.29
C LEU A 158 -8.23 -17.68 -16.98
N LEU A 159 -9.17 -17.85 -16.05
CA LEU A 159 -9.75 -19.16 -15.72
C LEU A 159 -10.45 -19.78 -16.94
N ASN A 160 -11.19 -18.98 -17.69
CA ASN A 160 -11.83 -19.43 -18.93
C ASN A 160 -10.80 -19.86 -19.97
N GLY A 161 -9.69 -19.11 -20.10
CA GLY A 161 -8.57 -19.46 -20.96
C GLY A 161 -7.94 -20.81 -20.58
N TRP A 162 -7.63 -21.00 -19.30
CA TRP A 162 -7.07 -22.26 -18.79
C TRP A 162 -8.00 -23.45 -18.99
N THR A 163 -9.30 -23.26 -18.75
CA THR A 163 -10.31 -24.31 -18.94
C THR A 163 -10.43 -24.69 -20.43
N ALA A 164 -10.47 -23.69 -21.32
CA ALA A 164 -10.54 -23.91 -22.76
C ALA A 164 -9.29 -24.64 -23.28
N TRP A 165 -8.10 -24.21 -22.82
CA TRP A 165 -6.83 -24.86 -23.17
C TRP A 165 -6.78 -26.32 -22.70
N ALA A 166 -7.14 -26.58 -21.45
CA ALA A 166 -7.17 -27.94 -20.92
C ALA A 166 -8.21 -28.83 -21.64
N ALA A 167 -9.30 -28.25 -22.15
CA ALA A 167 -10.26 -29.00 -22.95
C ALA A 167 -9.73 -29.39 -24.34
N TRP A 168 -8.86 -28.56 -24.93
CA TRP A 168 -8.31 -28.77 -26.27
C TRP A 168 -7.18 -29.80 -26.30
N HIS A 169 -6.45 -29.93 -25.20
CA HIS A 169 -5.33 -30.85 -25.06
C HIS A 169 -5.73 -32.10 -24.24
N ASP A 170 -5.09 -33.24 -24.51
CA ASP A 170 -5.25 -34.46 -23.70
C ASP A 170 -4.45 -34.38 -22.41
N SER A 171 -3.26 -33.78 -22.50
CA SER A 171 -2.39 -33.49 -21.38
C SER A 171 -1.70 -32.16 -21.63
N LEU A 172 -1.51 -31.40 -20.55
CA LEU A 172 -0.71 -30.19 -20.49
C LEU A 172 0.32 -30.37 -19.37
N ASP A 173 1.54 -29.92 -19.62
CA ASP A 173 2.59 -29.85 -18.61
C ASP A 173 3.44 -28.60 -18.87
N PHE A 174 3.37 -27.63 -17.96
CA PHE A 174 4.17 -26.40 -18.01
C PHE A 174 5.36 -26.49 -17.07
N GLU A 175 6.56 -26.40 -17.63
CA GLU A 175 7.79 -26.32 -16.88
C GLU A 175 8.36 -24.90 -16.96
N LEU A 176 8.42 -24.25 -15.80
CA LEU A 176 9.02 -22.92 -15.68
C LEU A 176 10.55 -23.04 -15.78
N VAL A 177 11.14 -22.34 -16.75
CA VAL A 177 12.59 -22.34 -17.00
C VAL A 177 13.26 -21.12 -16.38
N ASP A 178 12.63 -19.96 -16.51
CA ASP A 178 13.25 -18.68 -16.17
C ASP A 178 12.20 -17.69 -15.67
N ILE A 179 12.60 -16.87 -14.70
CA ILE A 179 11.82 -15.76 -14.18
C ILE A 179 12.72 -14.54 -14.09
N ASP A 180 12.27 -13.47 -14.71
CA ASP A 180 12.87 -12.17 -14.60
C ASP A 180 11.87 -11.15 -14.07
N VAL A 181 12.35 -10.22 -13.25
CA VAL A 181 11.52 -9.16 -12.67
C VAL A 181 12.02 -7.83 -13.19
N VAL A 182 11.17 -7.16 -13.96
CA VAL A 182 11.48 -5.91 -14.64
C VAL A 182 10.80 -4.79 -13.87
N ASP A 183 11.62 -3.87 -13.37
CA ASP A 183 11.14 -2.63 -12.78
C ASP A 183 10.85 -1.62 -13.90
N THR A 184 9.64 -1.08 -13.92
CA THR A 184 9.24 0.02 -14.80
C THR A 184 8.85 1.20 -13.92
N GLU A 185 8.94 2.43 -14.47
CA GLU A 185 8.91 3.70 -13.71
C GLU A 185 7.84 3.77 -12.60
N ASP A 186 6.68 3.12 -12.77
CA ASP A 186 5.61 3.05 -11.76
C ASP A 186 5.09 1.62 -11.45
N THR A 187 5.62 0.56 -12.08
CA THR A 187 5.09 -0.80 -11.90
C THR A 187 6.16 -1.89 -11.97
N LEU A 188 5.98 -2.95 -11.18
CA LEU A 188 6.79 -4.16 -11.31
C LEU A 188 6.11 -5.12 -12.29
N ALA A 189 6.85 -5.56 -13.30
CA ALA A 189 6.43 -6.60 -14.21
C ALA A 189 7.26 -7.87 -13.99
N VAL A 190 6.62 -9.03 -14.11
CA VAL A 190 7.35 -10.31 -14.12
C VAL A 190 7.24 -10.92 -15.50
N THR A 191 8.40 -11.27 -16.05
CA THR A 191 8.50 -12.02 -17.29
C THR A 191 8.87 -13.46 -16.94
N THR A 192 8.11 -14.40 -17.50
CA THR A 192 8.36 -15.83 -17.32
C THR A 192 8.69 -16.46 -18.66
N LYS A 193 9.62 -17.42 -18.64
CA LYS A 193 9.81 -18.35 -19.76
C LYS A 193 9.45 -19.74 -19.28
N ALA A 194 8.50 -20.36 -19.96
CA ALA A 194 8.07 -21.72 -19.68
C ALA A 194 8.10 -22.57 -20.96
N ILE A 195 8.40 -23.86 -20.78
CA ILE A 195 8.25 -24.88 -21.81
C ILE A 195 6.90 -25.56 -21.57
N CYS A 196 6.08 -25.62 -22.62
CA CYS A 196 4.83 -26.38 -22.59
C CYS A 196 5.02 -27.71 -23.32
N GLY A 197 4.84 -28.81 -22.59
CA GLY A 197 4.60 -30.12 -23.16
C GLY A 197 3.10 -30.35 -23.28
N CYS A 198 2.60 -30.65 -24.48
CA CYS A 198 1.19 -30.96 -24.65
C CYS A 198 0.96 -32.11 -25.63
N ALA A 199 -0.04 -32.95 -25.32
CA ALA A 199 -0.58 -33.92 -26.25
C ALA A 199 -1.91 -33.37 -26.79
N SER A 200 -2.08 -33.32 -28.11
CA SER A 200 -3.33 -32.85 -28.71
C SER A 200 -4.28 -34.01 -28.96
N ARG A 201 -5.55 -33.79 -28.60
CA ARG A 201 -6.67 -34.73 -28.76
C ARG A 201 -7.05 -34.99 -30.23
N ARG A 202 -6.46 -34.26 -31.19
CA ARG A 202 -6.84 -34.30 -32.62
C ARG A 202 -5.75 -34.70 -33.63
N ARG A 203 -4.48 -34.92 -33.25
CA ARG A 203 -3.44 -35.48 -34.16
C ARG A 203 -2.31 -36.20 -33.39
N PRO A 204 -1.69 -37.25 -33.96
CA PRO A 204 -0.58 -37.96 -33.32
C PRO A 204 0.67 -37.06 -33.24
N SER A 205 1.17 -36.90 -32.01
CA SER A 205 2.51 -36.47 -31.61
C SER A 205 3.24 -35.47 -32.51
N THR A 206 2.93 -34.19 -32.34
CA THR A 206 3.93 -33.14 -32.56
C THR A 206 4.12 -32.39 -31.25
N THR A 207 5.33 -32.49 -30.70
CA THR A 207 5.80 -31.67 -29.59
C THR A 207 5.59 -30.21 -29.95
N CYS A 208 4.57 -29.58 -29.37
CA CYS A 208 4.24 -28.18 -29.62
C CYS A 208 5.01 -27.33 -28.60
N SER A 209 6.30 -27.12 -28.84
CA SER A 209 7.11 -26.21 -28.02
C SER A 209 6.71 -24.77 -28.36
N ARG A 210 5.83 -24.17 -27.55
CA ARG A 210 5.51 -22.75 -27.64
C ARG A 210 6.04 -22.04 -26.40
N THR A 211 7.00 -21.14 -26.61
CA THR A 211 7.43 -20.20 -25.57
C THR A 211 6.27 -19.25 -25.29
N LEU A 212 5.58 -19.46 -24.18
CA LEU A 212 4.63 -18.48 -23.66
C LEU A 212 5.41 -17.40 -22.95
N GLN A 213 5.58 -16.25 -23.60
CA GLN A 213 5.91 -15.02 -22.89
C GLN A 213 4.59 -14.52 -22.27
N THR A 214 4.37 -14.89 -21.02
CA THR A 214 3.26 -14.32 -20.24
C THR A 214 3.85 -13.15 -19.48
N THR A 215 3.66 -11.94 -20.00
CA THR A 215 3.87 -10.72 -19.23
C THR A 215 2.66 -10.56 -18.32
N SER A 216 2.76 -11.04 -17.08
CA SER A 216 1.76 -10.72 -16.07
C SER A 216 2.15 -9.38 -15.46
N THR A 217 1.54 -8.30 -15.93
CA THR A 217 1.58 -7.01 -15.26
C THR A 217 0.66 -7.13 -14.04
N CYS A 218 1.21 -7.55 -12.91
CA CYS A 218 0.45 -7.53 -11.66
C CYS A 218 0.50 -6.10 -11.15
N ALA A 219 -0.41 -5.26 -11.66
CA ALA A 219 -0.65 -3.93 -11.11
C ALA A 219 -1.38 -4.10 -9.77
N THR A 220 -0.66 -4.55 -8.73
CA THR A 220 -1.17 -4.46 -7.36
C THR A 220 -1.03 -3.01 -6.93
N ARG A 221 -2.03 -2.17 -7.25
CA ARG A 221 -2.21 -0.90 -6.54
C ARG A 221 -2.70 -1.27 -5.13
N CYS A 222 -1.86 -1.00 -4.13
CA CYS A 222 -2.34 -0.83 -2.76
C CYS A 222 -3.05 0.53 -2.62
#